data_AF-X1S3P3-F1
#
_entry.id   AF-X1S3P3-F1
#
_cell.length_a   1.000
_cell.length_b   1.000
_cell.length_c   1.000
_cell.angle_alpha   90.00
_cell.angle_beta   90.00
_cell.angle_gamma   90.00
#
_symmetry.space_group_name_H-M   'P 1'
#
loop_
_entity.id
_entity.type
_entity.pdbx_description
1 polymer ?
#
loop_
_entity_poly.entity_id
_entity_poly.type
_entity_poly.pdbx_seq_one_letter_code
_entity_poly.pdbx_strand_id
1 'polypeptide(L)' 'VSVANVLAAEMIKKMKKNPIIFALANPEPEIKPELAIECGVRIIATGRSDY' A
#
# COMPACT_ATOMS: atom_id res chain seq x y z
N VAL A 1 -3.46 16.04 4.43
CA VAL A 1 -3.06 15.18 5.58
C VAL A 1 -3.29 13.74 5.16
N SER A 2 -2.27 12.89 5.20
CA SER A 2 -2.42 11.46 4.87
C SER A 2 -3.02 10.73 6.07
N VAL A 3 -4.02 9.89 5.85
CA VAL A 3 -4.74 9.14 6.88
C VAL A 3 -4.38 7.66 6.73
N ALA A 4 -4.14 6.98 7.85
CA ALA A 4 -3.84 5.55 7.88
C ALA A 4 -5.04 4.70 7.40
N ASN A 5 -4.77 3.51 6.83
CA ASN A 5 -5.78 2.54 6.34
C ASN A 5 -6.77 3.03 5.28
N VAL A 6 -6.41 4.03 4.47
CA VAL A 6 -7.29 4.51 3.39
C VAL A 6 -7.32 3.55 2.20
N LEU A 7 -6.28 2.72 2.02
CA LEU A 7 -6.15 1.89 0.83
C LEU A 7 -6.58 0.45 1.12
N ALA A 8 -7.85 0.14 0.84
CA ALA A 8 -8.41 -1.20 1.03
C ALA A 8 -7.94 -2.18 -0.06
N ALA A 9 -7.83 -3.47 0.28
CA ALA A 9 -7.50 -4.57 -0.63
C ALA A 9 -8.36 -4.57 -1.93
N GLU A 10 -9.64 -4.22 -1.80
CA GLU A 10 -10.56 -4.14 -2.94
C GLU A 10 -10.18 -3.04 -3.95
N MET A 11 -9.55 -1.96 -3.49
CA MET A 11 -9.07 -0.89 -4.38
C MET A 11 -7.90 -1.38 -5.22
N ILE A 12 -7.00 -2.17 -4.61
CA ILE A 12 -5.85 -2.76 -5.29
C ILE A 12 -6.30 -3.74 -6.37
N LYS A 13 -7.30 -4.58 -6.08
CA LYS A 13 -7.86 -5.53 -7.06
C LYS A 13 -8.49 -4.85 -8.27
N LYS A 14 -8.92 -3.58 -8.14
CA LYS A 14 -9.44 -2.76 -9.25
C LYS A 14 -8.35 -2.01 -10.02
N MET A 15 -7.10 -2.03 -9.56
CA MET A 15 -5.99 -1.39 -10.26
C MET A 15 -5.60 -2.16 -11.52
N LYS A 16 -4.84 -1.48 -12.39
CA LYS A 16 -4.25 -2.12 -13.58
C LYS A 16 -3.26 -3.21 -13.18
N LYS A 17 -3.00 -4.13 -14.12
CA LYS A 17 -1.98 -5.17 -13.99
C LYS A 17 -0.64 -4.56 -13.55
N ASN A 18 0.02 -5.20 -12.59
CA ASN A 18 1.24 -4.73 -11.93
C ASN A 18 1.08 -3.38 -11.23
N PRO A 19 0.18 -3.26 -10.22
CA PRO A 19 0.02 -2.01 -9.50
C PRO A 19 1.29 -1.65 -8.72
N ILE A 20 1.53 -0.35 -8.63
CA ILE A 20 2.64 0.25 -7.88
C ILE A 20 2.01 1.13 -6.80
N ILE A 21 2.37 0.91 -5.54
CA ILE A 21 1.79 1.61 -4.38
C ILE A 21 2.89 2.33 -3.61
N PHE A 22 2.63 3.58 -3.24
CA PHE A 22 3.49 4.38 -2.37
C PHE A 22 2.69 4.70 -1.11
N ALA A 23 2.93 3.93 -0.05
CA ALA A 23 2.30 4.08 1.25
C ALA A 23 3.20 4.94 2.17
N LEU A 24 3.12 6.26 1.98
CA LEU A 24 4.02 7.23 2.61
C LEU A 24 3.43 7.82 3.92
N ALA A 25 2.25 7.39 4.34
CA ALA A 25 1.68 7.78 5.61
C ALA A 25 2.54 7.26 6.78
N ASN A 26 2.73 8.15 7.74
CA ASN A 26 3.42 7.88 8.99
C ASN A 26 2.49 8.27 10.15
N PRO A 27 2.51 7.56 11.30
CA PRO A 27 3.37 6.42 11.65
C PRO A 27 2.87 5.05 11.14
N GLU A 28 1.64 4.99 10.63
CA GLU A 28 1.05 3.79 10.04
C GLU A 28 0.80 4.01 8.54
N PRO A 29 1.33 3.15 7.66
CA PRO A 29 1.18 3.29 6.21
C PRO A 29 -0.29 3.14 5.76
N GLU A 30 -0.65 3.70 4.61
CA GLU A 30 -2.01 3.64 4.05
C GLU A 30 -2.48 2.20 3.79
N ILE A 31 -1.54 1.29 3.56
CA ILE A 31 -1.75 -0.16 3.55
C ILE A 31 -0.49 -0.87 4.07
N LYS A 32 -0.69 -1.97 4.80
CA LYS A 32 0.42 -2.84 5.20
C LYS A 32 1.09 -3.48 3.97
N PRO A 33 2.43 -3.52 3.91
CA PRO A 33 3.15 -4.11 2.78
C PRO A 33 2.77 -5.55 2.48
N GLU A 34 2.58 -6.35 3.52
CA GLU A 34 2.16 -7.76 3.42
C GLU A 34 0.83 -7.90 2.69
N LEU A 35 -0.17 -7.12 3.11
CA LEU A 35 -1.51 -7.13 2.51
C LEU A 35 -1.47 -6.64 1.05
N ALA A 36 -0.65 -5.65 0.75
CA ALA A 36 -0.47 -5.15 -0.61
C ALA A 36 0.11 -6.23 -1.54
N ILE A 37 1.13 -6.96 -1.07
CA ILE A 37 1.74 -8.08 -1.83
C ILE A 37 0.71 -9.19 -2.05
N GLU A 38 -0.06 -9.56 -1.01
CA GLU A 38 -1.16 -10.54 -1.15
C GLU A 38 -2.24 -10.10 -2.15
N CYS A 39 -2.46 -8.79 -2.28
CA CYS A 39 -3.39 -8.23 -3.25
C CYS A 39 -2.85 -8.17 -4.69
N GLY A 40 -1.59 -8.60 -4.93
CA GLY A 40 -0.98 -8.66 -6.26
C GLY A 40 -0.25 -7.38 -6.67
N VAL A 41 0.16 -6.55 -5.71
CA VAL A 41 0.98 -5.36 -5.96
C VAL A 41 2.36 -5.77 -6.41
N ARG A 42 2.85 -5.12 -7.47
CA ARG A 42 4.16 -5.43 -8.04
C ARG A 42 5.28 -4.72 -7.30
N ILE A 43 5.05 -3.48 -6.87
CA ILE A 43 6.01 -2.65 -6.16
C ILE A 43 5.27 -1.89 -5.06
N ILE A 44 5.77 -1.96 -3.83
CA ILE A 44 5.32 -1.14 -2.72
C ILE A 44 6.49 -0.38 -2.11
N ALA A 45 6.32 0.93 -1.94
CA ALA A 45 7.25 1.80 -1.23
C ALA A 45 6.59 2.33 0.03
N THR A 46 7.32 2.36 1.16
CA THR A 46 6.80 2.85 2.44
C THR A 46 7.65 4.01 2.95
N GLY A 47 7.03 4.93 3.71
CA GLY A 47 7.72 6.02 4.38
C GLY A 47 8.48 5.60 5.65
N ARG A 48 8.35 4.34 6.06
CA ARG A 48 9.04 3.76 7.21
C ARG A 48 10.29 3.01 6.75
N SER A 49 11.37 3.19 7.52
CA SER A 49 12.65 2.50 7.30
C SER A 49 12.69 1.06 7.79
N ASP A 50 11.62 0.60 8.47
CA ASP A 50 11.53 -0.77 9.02
C ASP A 50 11.06 -1.81 7.99
N TYR A 51 10.86 -1.43 6.72
CA TYR A 51 10.33 -2.26 5.63
C TYR A 51 11.22 -2.24 4.39
#